data_AF-A0A1F9ZR67-F1
#
_entry.id   AF-A0A1F9ZR67-F1
#
_cell.length_a   1.000
_cell.length_b   1.000
_cell.length_c   1.000
_cell.angle_alpha   90.00
_cell.angle_beta   90.00
_cell.angle_gamma   90.00
#
_symmetry.space_group_name_H-M   'P 1'
#
loop_
_entity.id
_entity.type
_entity.pdbx_description
1 polymer ?
#
loop_
_entity_poly.entity_id
_entity_poly.type
_entity_poly.pdbx_seq_one_letter_code
_entity_poly.pdbx_strand_id
1 'polypeptide(L)'
;MYVKNKMTVNPICVTPDQTISEVLDLMHEHKIHRLPVVEKGKLVGLVTQGVVQENSPSNMSTFSIHEMNYLLSKTKVKDIMIRKVVTISADAVIEEAADTMEKKDIGCLPVVGEDNTLLGIITTSNILKAFVDLFGYHQKGTRIVVDVPEDKVGVITELSSVFTDNDISISHIAAYRNRANEFVMRVEETDKAKVRSLLEAKGFIVISVS
;
A
#
# COMPACT_ATOMS: atom_id res chain seq x y z
N MET A 1 8.15 1.65 9.17
CA MET A 1 7.38 2.84 8.70
C MET A 1 5.95 2.71 9.21
N TYR A 2 5.32 3.74 9.80
CA TYR A 2 4.01 3.58 10.47
C TYR A 2 2.81 3.81 9.54
N VAL A 3 1.69 3.13 9.83
CA VAL A 3 0.41 3.24 9.11
C VAL A 3 -0.09 4.68 9.07
N LYS A 4 -0.07 5.40 10.20
CA LYS A 4 -0.52 6.80 10.27
C LYS A 4 0.19 7.75 9.30
N ASN A 5 1.42 7.41 8.90
CA ASN A 5 2.22 8.24 7.99
C ASN A 5 1.88 8.00 6.51
N LYS A 6 1.14 6.94 6.18
CA LYS A 6 0.85 6.54 4.79
C LYS A 6 -0.64 6.27 4.50
N MET A 7 -1.48 6.20 5.52
CA MET A 7 -2.93 6.06 5.37
C MET A 7 -3.57 7.29 4.71
N THR A 8 -4.75 7.10 4.12
CA THR A 8 -5.64 8.21 3.77
C THR A 8 -6.37 8.65 5.02
N VAL A 9 -6.08 9.86 5.49
CA VAL A 9 -6.80 10.51 6.60
C VAL A 9 -8.17 11.01 6.14
N ASN A 10 -9.14 11.05 7.05
CA ASN A 10 -10.51 11.53 6.77
C ASN A 10 -11.13 10.90 5.51
N PRO A 11 -11.22 9.55 5.43
CA PRO A 11 -11.81 8.90 4.27
C PRO A 11 -13.28 9.28 4.13
N ILE A 12 -13.80 9.23 2.91
CA ILE A 12 -15.24 9.34 2.66
C ILE A 12 -15.91 8.16 3.34
N CYS A 13 -16.91 8.47 4.17
CA CYS A 13 -17.64 7.49 4.97
C CYS A 13 -19.12 7.55 4.63
N VAL A 14 -19.83 6.47 4.94
CA VAL A 14 -21.29 6.41 4.87
C VAL A 14 -21.87 6.02 6.22
N THR A 15 -23.16 6.24 6.40
CA THR A 15 -23.91 5.87 7.59
C THR A 15 -24.72 4.59 7.35
N PRO A 16 -25.10 3.86 8.40
CA PRO A 16 -25.92 2.65 8.27
C PRO A 16 -27.27 2.84 7.56
N ASP A 17 -27.81 4.06 7.58
CA ASP A 17 -29.14 4.38 7.03
C ASP A 17 -29.14 4.95 5.61
N GLN A 18 -27.97 5.31 5.07
CA GLN A 18 -27.83 5.66 3.65
C GLN A 18 -28.16 4.46 2.76
N THR A 19 -28.59 4.76 1.54
CA THR A 19 -28.99 3.79 0.51
C THR A 19 -27.80 3.32 -0.32
N ILE A 20 -27.95 2.18 -0.98
CA ILE A 20 -26.91 1.67 -1.89
C ILE A 20 -26.75 2.56 -3.13
N SER A 21 -27.81 3.21 -3.59
CA SER A 21 -27.70 4.22 -4.65
C SER A 21 -26.74 5.34 -4.27
N GLU A 22 -26.89 5.94 -3.09
CA GLU A 22 -26.00 7.01 -2.60
C GLU A 22 -24.56 6.53 -2.46
N VAL A 23 -24.35 5.28 -2.00
CA VAL A 23 -23.02 4.66 -1.92
C VAL A 23 -22.38 4.54 -3.30
N LEU A 24 -23.13 4.09 -4.30
CA LEU A 24 -22.64 3.93 -5.68
C LEU A 24 -22.30 5.29 -6.31
N ASP A 25 -23.11 6.31 -6.04
CA ASP A 25 -22.84 7.68 -6.48
C ASP A 25 -21.52 8.19 -5.88
N LEU A 26 -21.31 8.02 -4.58
CA LEU A 26 -20.05 8.38 -3.90
C LEU A 26 -18.85 7.60 -4.44
N MET A 27 -19.01 6.30 -4.70
CA MET A 27 -17.96 5.46 -5.29
C MET A 27 -17.57 5.97 -6.69
N HIS A 28 -18.56 6.31 -7.52
CA HIS A 28 -18.35 6.81 -8.86
C HIS A 28 -17.71 8.21 -8.87
N GLU A 29 -18.27 9.14 -8.09
CA GLU A 29 -17.81 10.53 -8.00
C GLU A 29 -16.35 10.60 -7.53
N HIS A 30 -16.02 9.85 -6.49
CA HIS A 30 -14.69 9.88 -5.89
C HIS A 30 -13.72 8.82 -6.42
N LYS A 31 -14.17 7.98 -7.36
CA LYS A 31 -13.38 6.87 -7.96
C LYS A 31 -12.78 5.94 -6.89
N ILE A 32 -13.61 5.56 -5.92
CA ILE A 32 -13.25 4.66 -4.81
C ILE A 32 -14.18 3.45 -4.80
N HIS A 33 -13.69 2.34 -4.28
CA HIS A 33 -14.41 1.06 -4.31
C HIS A 33 -14.82 0.57 -2.92
N ARG A 34 -14.46 1.30 -1.86
CA ARG A 34 -14.61 0.86 -0.47
C ARG A 34 -14.87 2.08 0.41
N LEU A 35 -15.89 1.99 1.25
CA LEU A 35 -16.39 3.06 2.10
C LEU A 35 -16.57 2.53 3.53
N PRO A 36 -15.83 3.05 4.52
CA PRO A 36 -16.11 2.78 5.93
C PRO A 36 -17.54 3.22 6.29
N VAL A 37 -18.24 2.40 7.06
CA VAL A 37 -19.54 2.74 7.63
C VAL A 37 -19.33 3.23 9.05
N VAL A 38 -19.75 4.47 9.32
CA VAL A 38 -19.53 5.15 10.59
C VAL A 38 -20.86 5.55 11.21
N GLU A 39 -21.00 5.30 12.51
CA GLU A 39 -22.10 5.78 13.32
C GLU A 39 -21.54 6.43 14.60
N LYS A 40 -21.92 7.67 14.88
CA LYS A 40 -21.42 8.44 16.05
C LYS A 40 -19.88 8.46 16.14
N GLY A 41 -19.19 8.57 15.01
CA GLY A 41 -17.73 8.60 14.92
C GLY A 41 -17.04 7.24 15.06
N LYS A 42 -17.79 6.15 15.27
CA LYS A 42 -17.26 4.79 15.41
C LYS A 42 -17.42 4.00 14.13
N LEU A 43 -16.42 3.19 13.80
CA LEU A 43 -16.52 2.25 12.71
C LEU A 43 -17.51 1.13 13.07
N VAL A 44 -18.58 0.98 12.30
CA VAL A 44 -19.61 -0.05 12.51
C VAL A 44 -19.74 -1.03 11.35
N GLY A 45 -19.07 -0.76 10.24
CA GLY A 45 -19.04 -1.66 9.09
C GLY A 45 -18.16 -1.17 7.95
N LEU A 46 -18.14 -1.94 6.86
CA LEU A 46 -17.46 -1.60 5.62
C LEU A 46 -18.37 -1.99 4.45
N VAL A 47 -18.53 -1.10 3.47
CA VAL A 47 -19.16 -1.42 2.19
C VAL A 47 -18.10 -1.41 1.11
N THR A 48 -18.07 -2.46 0.29
CA THR A 48 -17.21 -2.55 -0.88
C THR A 48 -18.06 -2.72 -2.13
N GLN A 49 -17.51 -2.35 -3.28
CA GLN A 49 -18.19 -2.56 -4.55
C GLN A 49 -18.51 -4.05 -4.78
N GLY A 50 -17.64 -4.96 -4.32
CA GLY A 50 -17.88 -6.41 -4.37
C GLY A 50 -19.11 -6.82 -3.57
N VAL A 51 -19.25 -6.35 -2.32
CA VAL A 51 -20.44 -6.60 -1.49
C VAL A 51 -21.71 -6.05 -2.12
N VAL A 52 -21.65 -4.86 -2.73
CA VAL A 52 -22.78 -4.31 -3.46
C VAL A 52 -23.16 -5.22 -4.63
N GLN A 53 -22.18 -5.71 -5.41
CA GLN A 53 -22.44 -6.61 -6.54
C GLN A 53 -22.99 -7.98 -6.10
N GLU A 54 -22.44 -8.59 -5.05
CA GLU A 54 -22.89 -9.87 -4.51
C GLU A 54 -24.35 -9.81 -4.02
N ASN A 55 -24.75 -8.65 -3.47
CA ASN A 55 -26.10 -8.40 -3.00
C ASN A 55 -26.96 -7.66 -4.03
N SER A 56 -26.44 -7.44 -5.25
CA SER A 56 -27.20 -6.82 -6.33
C SER A 56 -28.13 -7.85 -6.99
N PRO A 57 -29.40 -7.48 -7.27
CA PRO A 57 -30.37 -8.36 -7.93
C PRO A 57 -29.94 -8.86 -9.32
N SER A 58 -28.96 -8.20 -9.94
CA SER A 58 -28.41 -8.52 -11.27
C SER A 58 -27.75 -9.90 -11.37
N ASN A 59 -27.29 -10.48 -10.24
CA ASN A 59 -26.67 -11.81 -10.25
C ASN A 59 -27.68 -12.96 -10.26
N MET A 60 -28.99 -12.68 -10.10
CA MET A 60 -30.01 -13.73 -9.95
C MET A 60 -31.23 -13.66 -10.90
N SER A 61 -31.44 -12.60 -11.70
CA SER A 61 -32.57 -12.58 -12.66
C SER A 61 -32.51 -11.46 -13.72
N THR A 62 -33.30 -11.63 -14.79
CA THR A 62 -33.64 -10.65 -15.86
C THR A 62 -34.48 -9.48 -15.31
N PHE A 63 -33.98 -8.79 -14.29
CA PHE A 63 -34.65 -7.57 -13.81
C PHE A 63 -34.56 -6.45 -14.86
N SER A 64 -35.63 -5.68 -14.97
CA SER A 64 -35.60 -4.39 -15.67
C SER A 64 -34.63 -3.43 -14.98
N ILE A 65 -33.95 -2.56 -15.74
CA ILE A 65 -33.11 -1.48 -15.19
C ILE A 65 -33.88 -0.65 -14.15
N HIS A 66 -35.20 -0.49 -14.33
CA HIS A 66 -36.05 0.25 -13.41
C HIS A 66 -36.24 -0.45 -12.06
N GLU A 67 -36.41 -1.78 -12.05
CA GLU A 67 -36.56 -2.55 -10.81
C GLU A 67 -35.24 -2.58 -10.02
N MET A 68 -34.11 -2.65 -10.74
CA MET A 68 -32.79 -2.58 -10.13
C MET A 68 -32.57 -1.22 -9.44
N ASN A 69 -32.83 -0.12 -10.15
CA ASN A 69 -32.70 1.22 -9.58
C ASN A 69 -33.64 1.42 -8.38
N TYR A 70 -34.87 0.88 -8.45
CA TYR A 70 -35.79 0.92 -7.32
C TYR A 70 -35.24 0.18 -6.10
N LEU A 71 -34.74 -1.04 -6.26
CA LEU A 71 -34.19 -1.83 -5.15
C LEU A 71 -32.94 -1.18 -4.54
N LEU A 72 -32.03 -0.66 -5.36
CA LEU A 72 -30.84 0.05 -4.89
C LEU A 72 -31.17 1.34 -4.13
N SER A 73 -32.26 2.02 -4.51
CA SER A 73 -32.75 3.21 -3.81
C SER A 73 -33.43 2.93 -2.46
N LYS A 74 -33.79 1.66 -2.19
CA LYS A 74 -34.48 1.25 -0.95
C LYS A 74 -33.60 0.45 -0.01
N THR A 75 -32.63 -0.29 -0.55
CA THR A 75 -31.69 -1.10 0.23
C THR A 75 -30.76 -0.19 1.02
N LYS A 76 -30.64 -0.39 2.33
CA LYS A 76 -29.76 0.42 3.18
C LYS A 76 -28.39 -0.23 3.31
N VAL A 77 -27.38 0.60 3.59
CA VAL A 77 -26.02 0.18 3.90
C VAL A 77 -25.98 -0.92 4.95
N LYS A 78 -26.73 -0.76 6.06
CA LYS A 78 -26.74 -1.73 7.16
C LYS A 78 -27.25 -3.12 6.78
N ASP A 79 -28.00 -3.23 5.69
CA ASP A 79 -28.60 -4.48 5.26
C ASP A 79 -27.56 -5.39 4.58
N ILE A 80 -26.52 -4.80 3.96
CA ILE A 80 -25.49 -5.55 3.23
C ILE A 80 -24.06 -5.36 3.75
N MET A 81 -23.80 -4.36 4.60
CA MET A 81 -22.43 -4.03 5.02
C MET A 81 -21.72 -5.21 5.71
N ILE A 82 -20.40 -5.29 5.49
CA ILE A 82 -19.52 -6.17 6.26
C ILE A 82 -19.47 -5.64 7.70
N ARG A 83 -19.93 -6.43 8.67
CA ARG A 83 -19.94 -6.05 10.09
C ARG A 83 -18.65 -6.43 10.82
N LYS A 84 -18.07 -7.59 10.49
CA LYS A 84 -16.80 -8.04 11.05
C LYS A 84 -15.65 -7.48 10.21
N VAL A 85 -15.36 -6.21 10.43
CA VAL A 85 -14.33 -5.49 9.69
C VAL A 85 -12.96 -5.78 10.31
N VAL A 86 -12.01 -6.20 9.48
CA VAL A 86 -10.61 -6.29 9.89
C VAL A 86 -10.03 -4.88 9.88
N THR A 87 -9.49 -4.45 11.02
CA THR A 87 -8.97 -3.10 11.24
C THR A 87 -7.49 -3.15 11.63
N ILE A 88 -6.85 -1.98 11.66
CA ILE A 88 -5.47 -1.85 12.12
C ILE A 88 -5.26 -0.58 12.94
N SER A 89 -4.30 -0.58 13.85
CA SER A 89 -3.89 0.60 14.61
C SER A 89 -3.12 1.59 13.74
N ALA A 90 -3.27 2.88 14.03
CA ALA A 90 -2.48 3.96 13.44
C ALA A 90 -0.96 3.83 13.74
N ASP A 91 -0.61 3.22 14.87
CA ASP A 91 0.76 3.02 15.32
C ASP A 91 1.38 1.69 14.86
N ALA A 92 0.60 0.87 14.15
CA ALA A 92 1.13 -0.33 13.51
C ALA A 92 2.15 0.02 12.41
N VAL A 93 3.04 -0.92 12.11
CA VAL A 93 3.98 -0.78 11.00
C VAL A 93 3.30 -1.19 9.69
N ILE A 94 3.76 -0.66 8.56
CA ILE A 94 3.15 -0.91 7.24
C ILE A 94 3.33 -2.38 6.81
N GLU A 95 4.39 -3.01 7.25
CA GLU A 95 4.67 -4.43 7.05
C GLU A 95 3.58 -5.30 7.68
N GLU A 96 3.06 -4.92 8.86
CA GLU A 96 1.93 -5.58 9.51
C GLU A 96 0.62 -5.37 8.74
N ALA A 97 0.42 -4.18 8.19
CA ALA A 97 -0.72 -3.90 7.31
C ALA A 97 -0.68 -4.78 6.05
N ALA A 98 0.50 -4.91 5.42
CA ALA A 98 0.70 -5.72 4.24
C ALA A 98 0.46 -7.22 4.53
N ASP A 99 1.06 -7.74 5.60
CA ASP A 99 0.90 -9.12 6.04
C ASP A 99 -0.55 -9.46 6.39
N THR A 100 -1.26 -8.53 7.06
CA THR A 100 -2.68 -8.70 7.38
C THR A 100 -3.53 -8.72 6.11
N MET A 101 -3.27 -7.82 5.15
CA MET A 101 -3.97 -7.78 3.87
C MET A 101 -3.76 -9.07 3.07
N GLU A 102 -2.53 -9.58 3.01
CA GLU A 102 -2.19 -10.83 2.31
C GLU A 102 -2.87 -12.04 2.97
N LYS A 103 -2.70 -12.23 4.29
CA LYS A 103 -3.26 -13.39 5.02
C LYS A 103 -4.78 -13.45 5.02
N LYS A 104 -5.45 -12.29 4.92
CA LYS A 104 -6.90 -12.19 4.93
C LYS A 104 -7.49 -12.03 3.53
N ASP A 105 -6.66 -11.95 2.49
CA ASP A 105 -7.07 -11.69 1.10
C ASP A 105 -7.95 -10.44 0.97
N ILE A 106 -7.51 -9.32 1.57
CA ILE A 106 -8.22 -8.04 1.58
C ILE A 106 -7.34 -6.90 1.09
N GLY A 107 -7.93 -5.96 0.34
CA GLY A 107 -7.21 -4.82 -0.24
C GLY A 107 -7.23 -3.52 0.57
N CYS A 108 -7.83 -3.52 1.76
CA CYS A 108 -7.84 -2.35 2.65
C CYS A 108 -8.06 -2.72 4.12
N LEU A 109 -7.62 -1.83 5.00
CA LEU A 109 -7.84 -1.87 6.43
C LEU A 109 -8.29 -0.48 6.89
N PRO A 110 -9.50 -0.34 7.47
CA PRO A 110 -9.83 0.85 8.24
C PRO A 110 -8.87 0.98 9.42
N VAL A 111 -8.36 2.19 9.60
CA VAL A 111 -7.43 2.54 10.67
C VAL A 111 -8.22 3.13 11.81
N VAL A 112 -8.13 2.53 13.00
CA VAL A 112 -8.94 2.90 14.16
C VAL A 112 -8.09 3.24 15.37
N GLY A 113 -8.61 4.11 16.23
CA GLY A 113 -8.07 4.36 17.57
C GLY A 113 -8.52 3.30 18.58
N GLU A 114 -8.03 3.40 19.82
CA GLU A 114 -8.34 2.46 20.91
C GLU A 114 -9.84 2.27 21.16
N ASP A 115 -10.62 3.33 20.96
CA ASP A 115 -12.06 3.36 21.20
C ASP A 115 -12.87 3.05 19.93
N ASN A 116 -12.26 2.46 18.90
CA ASN A 116 -12.86 2.15 17.60
C ASN A 116 -13.32 3.40 16.81
N THR A 117 -12.80 4.58 17.16
CA THR A 117 -12.94 5.79 16.32
C THR A 117 -12.18 5.60 15.02
N LEU A 118 -12.82 5.90 13.89
CA LEU A 118 -12.17 5.83 12.59
C LEU A 118 -11.20 7.01 12.41
N LEU A 119 -9.91 6.71 12.19
CA LEU A 119 -8.85 7.69 11.97
C LEU A 119 -8.48 7.81 10.48
N GLY A 120 -8.64 6.72 9.73
CA GLY A 120 -8.22 6.67 8.33
C GLY A 120 -8.55 5.35 7.66
N ILE A 121 -8.05 5.19 6.44
CA ILE A 121 -8.04 3.91 5.73
C ILE A 121 -6.69 3.72 5.07
N ILE A 122 -6.11 2.53 5.18
CA ILE A 122 -4.90 2.14 4.45
C ILE A 122 -5.26 1.05 3.45
N THR A 123 -4.73 1.18 2.23
CA THR A 123 -4.98 0.26 1.11
C THR A 123 -3.68 -0.29 0.56
N THR A 124 -3.75 -1.36 -0.24
CA THR A 124 -2.60 -1.89 -0.97
C THR A 124 -1.88 -0.81 -1.79
N SER A 125 -2.60 0.14 -2.39
CA SER A 125 -2.00 1.25 -3.14
C SER A 125 -1.18 2.19 -2.25
N ASN A 126 -1.62 2.46 -1.02
CA ASN A 126 -0.82 3.23 -0.05
C ASN A 126 0.49 2.50 0.28
N ILE A 127 0.40 1.19 0.49
CA ILE A 127 1.57 0.32 0.79
C ILE A 127 2.55 0.30 -0.39
N LEU A 128 2.05 0.07 -1.61
CA LEU A 128 2.87 0.09 -2.82
C LEU A 128 3.57 1.44 -3.02
N LYS A 129 2.84 2.55 -2.86
CA LYS A 129 3.44 3.90 -2.92
C LYS A 129 4.53 4.06 -1.86
N ALA A 130 4.29 3.58 -0.65
CA ALA A 130 5.28 3.65 0.42
C ALA A 130 6.55 2.86 0.10
N PHE A 131 6.44 1.71 -0.57
CA PHE A 131 7.60 0.95 -1.05
C PHE A 131 8.33 1.63 -2.21
N VAL A 132 7.60 2.21 -3.17
CA VAL A 132 8.20 2.99 -4.27
C VAL A 132 9.03 4.16 -3.73
N ASP A 133 8.50 4.86 -2.70
CA ASP A 133 9.22 5.91 -1.97
C ASP A 133 10.44 5.34 -1.23
N LEU A 134 10.29 4.21 -0.53
CA LEU A 134 11.36 3.55 0.25
C LEU A 134 12.53 3.10 -0.61
N PHE A 135 12.29 2.71 -1.87
CA PHE A 135 13.35 2.35 -2.82
C PHE A 135 13.85 3.56 -3.64
N GLY A 136 13.35 4.77 -3.35
CA GLY A 136 13.76 6.00 -4.00
C GLY A 136 13.49 6.00 -5.51
N TYR A 137 12.48 5.28 -6.01
CA TYR A 137 12.29 5.09 -7.46
C TYR A 137 12.16 6.40 -8.23
N HIS A 138 11.51 7.41 -7.63
CA HIS A 138 11.32 8.75 -8.22
C HIS A 138 12.48 9.73 -7.95
N GLN A 139 13.51 9.32 -7.22
CA GLN A 139 14.65 10.18 -6.93
C GLN A 139 15.66 10.18 -8.07
N LYS A 140 16.37 11.30 -8.21
CA LYS A 140 17.50 11.43 -9.14
C LYS A 140 18.69 10.56 -8.69
N GLY A 141 19.71 10.49 -9.53
CA GLY A 141 20.89 9.65 -9.29
C GLY A 141 20.76 8.27 -9.94
N THR A 142 21.64 7.36 -9.54
CA THR A 142 21.83 6.06 -10.18
C THR A 142 21.35 4.93 -9.28
N ARG A 143 20.51 4.05 -9.82
CA ARG A 143 20.12 2.79 -9.17
C ARG A 143 21.12 1.70 -9.54
N ILE A 144 21.54 0.92 -8.55
CA ILE A 144 22.57 -0.11 -8.70
C ILE A 144 22.03 -1.40 -8.10
N VAL A 145 22.33 -2.52 -8.74
CA VAL A 145 22.19 -3.85 -8.15
C VAL A 145 23.56 -4.51 -8.12
N VAL A 146 24.00 -4.89 -6.93
CA VAL A 146 25.28 -5.56 -6.68
C VAL A 146 25.00 -6.95 -6.13
N ASP A 147 25.61 -7.97 -6.73
CA ASP A 147 25.64 -9.32 -6.16
C ASP A 147 26.82 -9.47 -5.21
N VAL A 148 26.58 -10.08 -4.05
CA VAL A 148 27.60 -10.38 -3.05
C VAL A 148 27.54 -11.87 -2.72
N PRO A 149 28.20 -12.74 -3.50
CA PRO A 149 28.12 -14.18 -3.33
C PRO A 149 28.43 -14.65 -1.90
N GLU A 150 29.40 -14.02 -1.25
CA GLU A 150 29.78 -14.27 0.14
C GLU A 150 29.30 -13.15 1.07
N ASP A 151 28.11 -13.31 1.66
CA ASP A 151 27.61 -12.39 2.70
C ASP A 151 28.39 -12.60 4.01
N LYS A 152 29.47 -11.82 4.16
CA LYS A 152 30.37 -11.83 5.33
C LYS A 152 30.19 -10.58 6.19
N VAL A 153 30.66 -10.64 7.43
CA VAL A 153 30.72 -9.47 8.32
C VAL A 153 31.52 -8.36 7.66
N GLY A 154 30.93 -7.16 7.57
CA GLY A 154 31.59 -5.97 7.01
C GLY A 154 31.25 -5.65 5.55
N VAL A 155 30.53 -6.51 4.81
CA VAL A 155 30.16 -6.27 3.40
C VAL A 155 29.54 -4.90 3.16
N ILE A 156 28.59 -4.48 4.00
CA ILE A 156 27.93 -3.17 3.86
C ILE A 156 28.94 -2.03 4.05
N THR A 157 29.94 -2.19 4.93
CA THR A 157 31.01 -1.21 5.14
C THR A 157 31.95 -1.15 3.94
N GLU A 158 32.35 -2.30 3.41
CA GLU A 158 33.16 -2.37 2.19
C GLU A 158 32.42 -1.68 1.03
N LEU A 159 31.13 -1.99 0.85
CA LEU A 159 30.30 -1.43 -0.21
C LEU A 159 30.05 0.08 -0.04
N SER A 160 29.76 0.55 1.17
CA SER A 160 29.52 1.98 1.42
C SER A 160 30.80 2.82 1.36
N SER A 161 31.97 2.23 1.66
CA SER A 161 33.26 2.91 1.56
C SER A 161 33.57 3.32 0.12
N VAL A 162 33.15 2.53 -0.89
CA VAL A 162 33.32 2.88 -2.31
C VAL A 162 32.75 4.26 -2.62
N PHE A 163 31.59 4.58 -2.05
CA PHE A 163 30.93 5.86 -2.28
C PHE A 163 31.45 6.96 -1.36
N THR A 164 31.72 6.62 -0.09
CA THR A 164 32.25 7.58 0.89
C THR A 164 33.64 8.09 0.50
N ASP A 165 34.53 7.21 0.03
CA ASP A 165 35.88 7.55 -0.47
C ASP A 165 35.84 8.51 -1.68
N ASN A 166 34.68 8.62 -2.34
CA ASN A 166 34.46 9.41 -3.55
C ASN A 166 33.48 10.58 -3.34
N ASP A 167 33.11 10.89 -2.09
CA ASP A 167 32.16 11.94 -1.73
C ASP A 167 30.78 11.77 -2.40
N ILE A 168 30.34 10.52 -2.54
CA ILE A 168 29.03 10.15 -3.12
C ILE A 168 28.09 9.69 -2.01
N SER A 169 26.94 10.35 -1.91
CA SER A 169 25.88 9.97 -0.98
C SER A 169 25.10 8.75 -1.47
N ILE A 170 24.84 7.81 -0.55
CA ILE A 170 23.89 6.71 -0.73
C ILE A 170 22.55 7.16 -0.17
N SER A 171 21.58 7.39 -1.06
CA SER A 171 20.24 7.83 -0.68
C SER A 171 19.35 6.68 -0.18
N HIS A 172 19.49 5.48 -0.77
CA HIS A 172 18.68 4.31 -0.45
C HIS A 172 19.52 3.05 -0.55
N ILE A 173 19.28 2.10 0.34
CA ILE A 173 19.88 0.76 0.31
C ILE A 173 18.86 -0.27 0.79
N ALA A 174 18.81 -1.40 0.09
CA ALA A 174 18.05 -2.56 0.49
C ALA A 174 18.86 -3.82 0.21
N ALA A 175 18.85 -4.75 1.17
CA ALA A 175 19.44 -6.06 1.01
C ALA A 175 18.33 -7.06 0.70
N TYR A 176 18.50 -7.81 -0.38
CA TYR A 176 17.63 -8.92 -0.73
C TYR A 176 18.38 -10.22 -0.52
N ARG A 177 17.93 -10.99 0.47
CA ARG A 177 18.56 -12.25 0.92
C ARG A 177 17.64 -13.45 0.65
N ASN A 178 17.19 -13.58 -0.59
CA ASN A 178 16.31 -14.68 -0.99
C ASN A 178 16.82 -15.29 -2.30
N ARG A 179 17.42 -16.48 -2.21
CA ARG A 179 18.15 -17.22 -3.27
C ARG A 179 19.44 -16.58 -3.80
N ALA A 180 19.58 -15.27 -3.70
CA ALA A 180 20.80 -14.50 -3.96
C ALA A 180 21.05 -13.49 -2.82
N ASN A 181 22.27 -12.96 -2.75
CA ASN A 181 22.70 -11.95 -1.77
C ASN A 181 22.90 -10.62 -2.51
N GLU A 182 21.79 -9.97 -2.85
CA GLU A 182 21.82 -8.75 -3.66
C GLU A 182 21.64 -7.51 -2.81
N PHE A 183 22.41 -6.46 -3.13
CA PHE A 183 22.18 -5.12 -2.62
C PHE A 183 21.62 -4.25 -3.74
N VAL A 184 20.45 -3.69 -3.50
CA VAL A 184 19.86 -2.65 -4.34
C VAL A 184 20.14 -1.32 -3.68
N MET A 185 20.82 -0.43 -4.40
CA MET A 185 21.19 0.88 -3.89
C MET A 185 20.76 1.98 -4.83
N ARG A 186 20.58 3.18 -4.29
CA ARG A 186 20.52 4.41 -5.07
C ARG A 186 21.53 5.41 -4.54
N VAL A 187 22.37 5.91 -5.42
CA VAL A 187 23.39 6.93 -5.11
C VAL A 187 23.08 8.22 -5.86
N GLU A 188 23.51 9.36 -5.32
CA GLU A 188 23.23 10.68 -5.92
C GLU A 188 24.01 10.93 -7.22
N GLU A 189 25.14 10.23 -7.42
CA GLU A 189 25.90 10.27 -8.67
C GLU A 189 25.03 9.83 -9.86
N THR A 190 25.08 10.61 -10.94
CA THR A 190 24.28 10.40 -12.16
C THR A 190 25.09 9.77 -13.29
N ASP A 191 26.42 9.83 -13.22
CA ASP A 191 27.31 9.12 -14.15
C ASP A 191 27.35 7.63 -13.81
N LYS A 192 26.53 6.87 -14.55
CA LYS A 192 26.41 5.41 -14.45
C LYS A 192 27.73 4.69 -14.72
N ALA A 193 28.54 5.18 -15.65
CA ALA A 193 29.80 4.54 -16.01
C ALA A 193 30.83 4.71 -14.89
N LYS A 194 30.90 5.91 -14.27
CA LYS A 194 31.69 6.16 -13.07
C LYS A 194 31.26 5.25 -11.92
N VAL A 195 29.96 5.19 -11.62
CA VAL A 195 29.41 4.35 -10.54
C VAL A 195 29.78 2.88 -10.71
N ARG A 196 29.60 2.33 -11.91
CA ARG A 196 29.99 0.94 -12.21
C ARG A 196 31.49 0.73 -11.99
N SER A 197 32.32 1.61 -12.56
CA SER A 197 33.78 1.49 -12.50
C SER A 197 34.31 1.51 -11.06
N LEU A 198 33.73 2.35 -10.20
CA LEU A 198 34.12 2.44 -8.78
C LEU A 198 33.86 1.12 -8.02
N LEU A 199 32.71 0.48 -8.28
CA LEU A 199 32.35 -0.78 -7.64
C LEU A 199 33.19 -1.95 -8.16
N GLU A 200 33.35 -2.06 -9.48
CA GLU A 200 34.14 -3.12 -10.11
C GLU A 200 35.63 -3.03 -9.72
N ALA A 201 36.17 -1.82 -9.56
CA ALA A 201 37.55 -1.61 -9.08
C ALA A 201 37.78 -2.13 -7.66
N LYS A 202 36.72 -2.28 -6.86
CA LYS A 202 36.75 -2.85 -5.50
C LYS A 202 36.35 -4.34 -5.48
N GLY A 203 36.15 -4.95 -6.64
CA GLY A 203 35.84 -6.38 -6.80
C GLY A 203 34.37 -6.75 -6.63
N PHE A 204 33.46 -5.76 -6.58
CA PHE A 204 32.02 -6.04 -6.53
C PHE A 204 31.47 -6.46 -7.89
N ILE A 205 30.53 -7.42 -7.87
CA ILE A 205 29.84 -7.88 -9.08
C ILE A 205 28.61 -7.00 -9.31
N VAL A 206 28.69 -6.11 -10.31
CA VAL A 206 27.60 -5.19 -10.63
C VAL A 206 26.62 -5.81 -11.63
N ILE A 207 25.46 -6.26 -11.15
CA ILE A 207 24.40 -6.84 -12.00
C ILE A 207 23.80 -5.79 -12.92
N SER A 208 23.44 -4.61 -12.38
CA SER A 208 22.81 -3.55 -13.18
C SER A 208 23.06 -2.16 -12.62
N VAL A 209 23.05 -1.18 -13.53
CA VAL A 209 23.15 0.26 -13.23
C VAL A 209 22.13 0.98 -14.11
N SER A 210 21.12 1.62 -13.50
CA SER A 210 19.99 2.25 -14.21
C SER A 210 19.58 3.61 -13.70
#